data_AF-A0A956L908-F1
#
_entry.id   AF-A0A956L908-F1
#
_cell.length_a   1.000
_cell.length_b   1.000
_cell.length_c   1.000
_cell.angle_alpha   90.00
_cell.angle_beta   90.00
_cell.angle_gamma   90.00
#
_symmetry.space_group_name_H-M   'P 1'
#
loop_
_entity.id
_entity.type
_entity.pdbx_description
1 polymer ?
#
loop_
_entity_poly.entity_id
_entity_poly.type
_entity_poly.pdbx_seq_one_letter_code
_entity_poly.pdbx_strand_id
1 'polypeptide(L)'
;LAIFVYVGAEVGIGSSLVLFFGLPEVAGLDPADAGYLVSLYWGAAMVGRLVGAGLQQRMSPGRVLTGAAGLAIAMVAITVGIMGTVAVPTLLAVGLFNSIMFPTIFSLAVDGLGEETSRGSGVLVMSIVGGALIPVVMGALADAWSYRVALASTGVAYAYIAWFGWACGREDA
;
A
#
# COMPACT_ATOMS: atom_id res chain seq x y z
N LEU A 1 1.83 -6.31 13.36
CA LEU A 1 2.91 -5.87 12.43
C LEU A 1 2.40 -5.60 11.02
N ALA A 2 1.54 -6.43 10.43
CA ALA A 2 1.01 -6.21 9.08
C ALA A 2 0.37 -4.83 8.86
N ILE A 3 -0.52 -4.38 9.76
CA ILE A 3 -1.09 -3.01 9.69
C ILE A 3 -0.01 -1.94 9.77
N PHE A 4 0.97 -2.07 10.66
CA PHE A 4 2.05 -1.09 10.80
C PHE A 4 2.84 -0.90 9.49
N VAL A 5 3.23 -2.01 8.89
CA VAL A 5 4.01 -2.02 7.64
C VAL A 5 3.17 -1.55 6.46
N TYR A 6 1.91 -1.97 6.39
CA TYR A 6 0.95 -1.55 5.38
C TYR A 6 0.69 -0.04 5.41
N VAL A 7 0.28 0.49 6.57
CA VAL A 7 -0.06 1.92 6.70
C VAL A 7 1.18 2.76 6.38
N GLY A 8 2.35 2.33 6.87
CA GLY A 8 3.60 3.00 6.55
C GLY A 8 3.91 3.03 5.06
N ALA A 9 3.70 1.93 4.32
CA ALA A 9 3.87 1.89 2.88
C ALA A 9 2.83 2.76 2.14
N GLU A 10 1.55 2.68 2.51
CA GLU A 10 0.47 3.47 1.89
C GLU A 10 0.70 4.97 2.06
N VAL A 11 0.93 5.42 3.29
CA VAL A 11 1.16 6.84 3.58
C VAL A 11 2.49 7.29 3.00
N GLY A 12 3.51 6.43 2.98
CA GLY A 12 4.82 6.72 2.41
C GLY A 12 4.76 6.98 0.91
N ILE A 13 4.03 6.14 0.17
CA ILE A 13 3.76 6.39 -1.25
C ILE A 13 2.95 7.67 -1.41
N GLY A 14 1.80 7.78 -0.71
CA GLY A 14 0.89 8.91 -0.83
C GLY A 14 1.55 10.28 -0.57
N SER A 15 2.40 10.35 0.44
CA SER A 15 3.16 11.57 0.79
C SER A 15 4.26 11.92 -0.22
N SER A 16 4.81 10.92 -0.91
CA SER A 16 5.89 11.11 -1.89
C SER A 16 5.39 11.40 -3.30
N LEU A 17 4.11 11.16 -3.61
CA LEU A 17 3.55 11.29 -4.96
C LEU A 17 3.75 12.67 -5.58
N VAL A 18 3.45 13.75 -4.85
CA VAL A 18 3.54 15.12 -5.38
C VAL A 18 4.98 15.44 -5.78
N LEU A 19 5.93 15.12 -4.89
CA LEU A 19 7.35 15.37 -5.12
C LEU A 19 7.91 14.49 -6.24
N PHE A 20 7.50 13.21 -6.27
CA PHE A 20 7.93 12.26 -7.28
C PHE A 20 7.44 12.63 -8.69
N PHE A 21 6.19 13.05 -8.84
CA PHE A 21 5.64 13.49 -10.13
C PHE A 21 6.21 14.83 -10.60
N GLY A 22 6.67 15.68 -9.67
CA GLY A 22 7.39 16.91 -9.97
C GLY A 22 8.82 16.70 -10.50
N LEU A 23 9.39 15.50 -10.40
CA LEU A 23 10.74 15.24 -10.91
C LEU A 23 10.77 15.33 -12.45
N PRO A 24 11.75 16.04 -13.06
CA PRO A 24 11.87 16.15 -14.52
C PRO A 24 12.04 14.80 -15.22
N GLU A 25 12.70 13.85 -14.56
CA GLU A 25 12.91 12.49 -15.07
C GLU A 25 11.66 11.58 -14.99
N VAL A 26 10.59 12.04 -14.33
CA VAL A 26 9.32 11.34 -14.19
C VAL A 26 8.27 11.98 -15.09
N ALA A 27 7.83 13.18 -14.73
CA ALA A 27 6.80 13.91 -15.47
C ALA A 27 6.97 15.43 -15.42
N GLY A 28 7.82 15.96 -14.53
CA GLY A 28 8.11 17.39 -14.41
C GLY A 28 6.87 18.24 -14.16
N LEU A 29 5.87 17.68 -13.48
CA LEU A 29 4.57 18.33 -13.32
C LEU A 29 4.63 19.45 -12.29
N ASP A 30 3.85 20.51 -12.54
CA ASP A 30 3.62 21.53 -11.54
C ASP A 30 2.90 20.94 -10.31
N PRO A 31 3.12 21.49 -9.10
CA PRO A 31 2.51 20.96 -7.88
C PRO A 31 0.97 20.88 -7.92
N ALA A 32 0.32 21.77 -8.68
CA ALA A 32 -1.12 21.77 -8.86
C ALA A 32 -1.61 20.53 -9.65
N ASP A 33 -0.94 20.21 -10.76
CA ASP A 33 -1.28 19.06 -11.61
C ASP A 33 -0.93 17.74 -10.90
N ALA A 34 0.21 17.71 -10.20
CA ALA A 34 0.59 16.58 -9.36
C ALA A 34 -0.46 16.35 -8.24
N GLY A 35 -0.96 17.41 -7.61
CA GLY A 35 -2.03 17.33 -6.61
C GLY A 35 -3.35 16.76 -7.16
N TYR A 36 -3.69 17.08 -8.40
CA TYR A 36 -4.85 16.46 -9.08
C TYR A 36 -4.65 14.96 -9.27
N LEU A 37 -3.46 14.52 -9.69
CA LEU A 37 -3.14 13.09 -9.81
C LEU A 37 -3.15 12.37 -8.46
N VAL A 38 -2.74 13.02 -7.37
CA VAL A 38 -2.89 12.47 -6.01
C VAL A 38 -4.36 12.31 -5.64
N SER A 39 -5.22 13.24 -6.04
CA SER A 39 -6.67 13.08 -5.86
C SER A 39 -7.19 11.86 -6.62
N LEU A 40 -6.66 11.61 -7.82
CA LEU A 40 -6.97 10.42 -8.61
C LEU A 40 -6.43 9.13 -7.97
N TYR A 41 -5.26 9.16 -7.32
CA TYR A 41 -4.72 8.03 -6.55
C TYR A 41 -5.69 7.59 -5.45
N TRP A 42 -6.15 8.53 -4.63
CA TRP A 42 -7.10 8.26 -3.55
C TRP A 42 -8.50 7.89 -4.09
N GLY A 43 -8.91 8.50 -5.20
CA GLY A 43 -10.13 8.13 -5.91
C GLY A 43 -10.08 6.69 -6.43
N ALA A 44 -8.97 6.28 -7.04
CA ALA A 44 -8.75 4.90 -7.48
C ALA A 44 -8.73 3.94 -6.27
N ALA A 45 -8.14 4.34 -5.15
CA ALA A 45 -8.19 3.56 -3.92
C ALA A 45 -9.64 3.33 -3.44
N MET A 46 -10.49 4.36 -3.47
CA MET A 46 -11.91 4.22 -3.14
C MET A 46 -12.62 3.21 -4.05
N VAL A 47 -12.40 3.29 -5.37
CA VAL A 47 -12.96 2.33 -6.33
C VAL A 47 -12.43 0.92 -6.06
N GLY A 48 -11.15 0.78 -5.76
CA GLY A 48 -10.52 -0.49 -5.42
C GLY A 48 -11.15 -1.15 -4.20
N ARG A 49 -11.56 -0.36 -3.20
CA ARG A 49 -12.28 -0.89 -2.03
C ARG A 49 -13.62 -1.48 -2.41
N LEU A 50 -14.39 -0.82 -3.28
CA LEU A 50 -15.69 -1.33 -3.72
C LEU A 50 -15.55 -2.63 -4.53
N VAL A 51 -14.63 -2.65 -5.50
CA VAL A 51 -14.35 -3.83 -6.32
C VAL A 51 -13.85 -4.98 -5.45
N GLY A 52 -12.90 -4.68 -4.57
CA GLY A 52 -12.30 -5.65 -3.70
C GLY A 52 -13.27 -6.21 -2.66
N ALA A 53 -14.16 -5.39 -2.09
CA ALA A 53 -15.21 -5.87 -1.20
C ALA A 53 -16.16 -6.84 -1.91
N GLY A 54 -16.46 -6.60 -3.19
CA GLY A 54 -17.19 -7.57 -4.03
C GLY A 54 -16.40 -8.87 -4.27
N LEU A 55 -15.07 -8.78 -4.42
CA LEU A 55 -14.21 -9.94 -4.62
C LEU A 55 -14.11 -10.82 -3.36
N GLN A 56 -14.05 -10.21 -2.17
CA GLN A 56 -14.04 -10.92 -0.89
C GLN A 56 -15.32 -11.70 -0.59
N GLN A 57 -16.45 -11.32 -1.20
CA GLN A 57 -17.68 -12.12 -1.09
C GLN A 57 -17.57 -13.45 -1.85
N ARG A 58 -16.64 -13.57 -2.80
CA ARG A 58 -16.49 -14.75 -3.67
C ARG A 58 -15.19 -15.53 -3.44
N MET A 59 -14.23 -14.96 -2.72
CA MET A 59 -12.90 -15.53 -2.48
C MET A 59 -12.48 -15.33 -1.03
N SER A 60 -11.71 -16.28 -0.48
CA SER A 60 -11.15 -16.18 0.86
C SER A 60 -10.32 -14.90 1.03
N PRO A 61 -10.48 -14.14 2.13
CA PRO A 61 -9.76 -12.88 2.37
C PRO A 61 -8.24 -13.00 2.23
N GLY A 62 -7.63 -14.10 2.69
CA GLY A 62 -6.18 -14.34 2.57
C GLY A 62 -5.68 -14.43 1.12
N ARG A 63 -6.42 -15.08 0.22
CA ARG A 63 -6.07 -15.15 -1.22
C ARG A 63 -6.21 -13.79 -1.90
N VAL A 64 -7.25 -13.03 -1.57
CA VAL A 64 -7.44 -11.67 -2.09
C VAL A 64 -6.30 -10.76 -1.64
N LEU A 65 -5.90 -10.84 -0.36
CA LEU A 65 -4.78 -10.06 0.18
C LEU A 65 -3.46 -10.41 -0.52
N THR A 66 -3.18 -11.70 -0.68
CA THR A 66 -1.94 -12.18 -1.34
C THR A 66 -1.87 -11.72 -2.79
N GLY A 67 -2.98 -11.85 -3.54
CA GLY A 67 -3.06 -11.41 -4.93
C GLY A 67 -2.91 -9.90 -5.08
N ALA A 68 -3.61 -9.13 -4.23
CA ALA A 68 -3.50 -7.67 -4.24
C ALA A 68 -2.08 -7.19 -3.90
N ALA A 69 -1.44 -7.80 -2.90
CA ALA A 69 -0.07 -7.49 -2.51
C ALA A 69 0.94 -7.85 -3.62
N GLY A 70 0.77 -8.99 -4.28
CA GLY A 70 1.58 -9.38 -5.43
C GLY A 70 1.45 -8.41 -6.61
N LEU A 71 0.24 -7.97 -6.92
CA LEU A 71 -0.01 -6.95 -7.96
C LEU A 71 0.58 -5.59 -7.58
N ALA A 72 0.48 -5.18 -6.32
CA ALA A 72 1.12 -3.95 -5.84
C ALA A 72 2.65 -4.01 -5.98
N ILE A 73 3.28 -5.13 -5.62
CA ILE A 73 4.73 -5.35 -5.83
C ILE A 73 5.09 -5.22 -7.30
N ALA A 74 4.31 -5.85 -8.19
CA ALA A 74 4.56 -5.78 -9.63
C ALA A 74 4.46 -4.34 -10.15
N MET A 75 3.44 -3.59 -9.74
CA MET A 75 3.29 -2.19 -10.13
C MET A 75 4.44 -1.32 -9.60
N VAL A 76 4.83 -1.47 -8.32
CA VAL A 76 5.99 -0.77 -7.75
C VAL A 76 7.28 -1.11 -8.50
N ALA A 77 7.50 -2.38 -8.84
CA ALA A 77 8.67 -2.80 -9.59
C ALA A 77 8.72 -2.18 -11.00
N ILE A 78 7.57 -2.09 -11.67
CA ILE A 78 7.46 -1.41 -12.97
C ILE A 78 7.75 0.09 -12.83
N THR A 79 7.17 0.76 -11.81
CA THR A 79 7.42 2.18 -11.55
C THR A 79 8.91 2.45 -11.34
N VAL A 80 9.59 1.64 -10.51
CA VAL A 80 11.02 1.79 -10.20
C VAL A 80 11.92 1.44 -11.39
N GLY A 81 11.53 0.47 -12.21
CA GLY A 81 12.33 -0.04 -13.33
C GLY A 81 12.28 0.81 -14.60
N ILE A 82 11.08 1.28 -14.98
CA ILE A 82 10.88 1.98 -16.26
C ILE A 82 11.04 3.50 -16.10
N MET A 83 10.49 4.07 -15.02
CA MET A 83 10.49 5.51 -14.75
C MET A 83 9.86 6.33 -15.90
N GLY A 84 9.93 7.67 -15.81
CA GLY A 84 9.27 8.54 -16.79
C GLY A 84 7.74 8.52 -16.69
N THR A 85 7.06 8.82 -17.80
CA THR A 85 5.60 8.99 -17.84
C THR A 85 4.82 7.72 -17.49
N VAL A 86 5.43 6.54 -17.63
CA VAL A 86 4.86 5.24 -17.24
C VAL A 86 4.77 5.10 -15.71
N ALA A 87 5.62 5.81 -14.95
CA ALA A 87 5.61 5.78 -13.50
C ALA A 87 4.32 6.38 -12.91
N VAL A 88 3.70 7.35 -13.58
CA VAL A 88 2.46 8.00 -13.14
C VAL A 88 1.28 7.01 -13.08
N PRO A 89 0.81 6.41 -14.19
CA PRO A 89 -0.33 5.50 -14.15
C PRO A 89 -0.06 4.21 -13.37
N THR A 90 1.18 3.73 -13.34
CA THR A 90 1.54 2.51 -12.58
C THR A 90 1.47 2.75 -11.08
N LEU A 91 1.95 3.90 -10.60
CA LEU A 91 1.88 4.27 -9.18
C LEU A 91 0.44 4.64 -8.75
N LEU A 92 -0.37 5.21 -9.65
CA LEU A 92 -1.82 5.35 -9.45
C LEU A 92 -2.51 3.99 -9.31
N ALA A 93 -2.14 3.01 -10.14
CA ALA A 93 -2.66 1.65 -10.05
C ALA A 93 -2.24 0.93 -8.76
N VAL A 94 -1.09 1.26 -8.15
CA VAL A 94 -0.74 0.78 -6.81
C VAL A 94 -1.84 1.14 -5.81
N GLY A 95 -2.38 2.37 -5.86
CA GLY A 95 -3.45 2.82 -4.97
C GLY A 95 -4.72 1.96 -5.06
N LEU A 96 -5.05 1.46 -6.26
CA LEU A 96 -6.19 0.56 -6.47
C LEU A 96 -6.03 -0.76 -5.71
N PHE A 97 -4.84 -1.37 -5.75
CA PHE A 97 -4.58 -2.66 -5.09
C PHE A 97 -4.32 -2.49 -3.59
N ASN A 98 -3.71 -1.36 -3.19
CA ASN A 98 -3.41 -1.05 -1.81
C ASN A 98 -4.69 -0.90 -0.97
N SER A 99 -5.78 -0.44 -1.57
CA SER A 99 -6.96 0.01 -0.85
C SER A 99 -7.73 -1.06 -0.08
N ILE A 100 -7.68 -2.32 -0.54
CA ILE A 100 -8.33 -3.45 0.13
C ILE A 100 -7.47 -4.06 1.24
N MET A 101 -6.17 -3.83 1.25
CA MET A 101 -5.31 -4.58 2.18
C MET A 101 -5.60 -4.20 3.63
N PHE A 102 -5.89 -2.94 3.96
CA PHE A 102 -6.23 -2.52 5.33
C PHE A 102 -7.40 -3.31 5.93
N PRO A 103 -8.63 -3.26 5.37
CA PRO A 103 -9.76 -3.99 5.96
C PRO A 103 -9.52 -5.50 5.96
N THR A 104 -8.81 -6.04 4.97
CA THR A 104 -8.50 -7.47 4.91
C THR A 104 -7.55 -7.91 6.02
N ILE A 105 -6.46 -7.17 6.21
CA ILE A 105 -5.48 -7.43 7.27
C ILE A 105 -6.17 -7.29 8.62
N PHE A 106 -7.01 -6.25 8.80
CA PHE A 106 -7.73 -6.04 10.04
C PHE A 106 -8.65 -7.23 10.34
N SER A 107 -9.49 -7.64 9.39
CA SER A 107 -10.39 -8.79 9.55
C SER A 107 -9.63 -10.08 9.85
N LEU A 108 -8.58 -10.39 9.08
CA LEU A 108 -7.76 -11.59 9.31
C LEU A 108 -7.04 -11.57 10.66
N ALA A 109 -6.61 -10.39 11.12
CA ALA A 109 -5.87 -10.26 12.37
C ALA A 109 -6.76 -10.27 13.61
N VAL A 110 -8.07 -9.97 13.48
CA VAL A 110 -9.04 -10.07 14.58
C VAL A 110 -9.79 -11.41 14.59
N ASP A 111 -9.69 -12.18 13.51
CA ASP A 111 -10.35 -13.48 13.42
C ASP A 111 -9.79 -14.46 14.45
N GLY A 112 -10.68 -15.22 15.10
CA GLY A 112 -10.30 -16.20 16.13
C GLY A 112 -9.91 -15.64 17.51
N LEU A 113 -9.92 -14.31 17.74
CA LEU A 113 -9.54 -13.71 19.03
C LEU A 113 -10.61 -13.77 20.13
N GLY A 114 -11.87 -14.06 19.79
CA GLY A 114 -12.96 -14.22 20.77
C GLY A 114 -13.11 -12.98 21.67
N GLU A 115 -13.06 -13.18 22.99
CA GLU A 115 -13.21 -12.11 24.00
C GLU A 115 -12.09 -11.06 23.92
N GLU A 116 -10.91 -11.42 23.42
CA GLU A 116 -9.76 -10.50 23.29
C GLU A 116 -9.83 -9.62 22.03
N THR A 117 -10.88 -9.74 21.20
CA THR A 117 -11.05 -8.95 19.96
C THR A 117 -10.98 -7.44 20.22
N SER A 118 -11.53 -6.97 21.35
CA SER A 118 -11.49 -5.54 21.70
C SER A 118 -10.07 -5.07 22.00
N ARG A 119 -9.26 -5.89 22.67
CA ARG A 119 -7.85 -5.59 22.94
C ARG A 119 -6.98 -5.70 21.70
N GLY A 120 -7.20 -6.76 20.91
CA GLY A 120 -6.50 -7.00 19.65
C GLY A 120 -6.73 -5.86 18.65
N SER A 121 -7.98 -5.45 18.43
CA SER A 121 -8.31 -4.30 17.59
C SER A 121 -7.70 -2.99 18.10
N GLY A 122 -7.64 -2.77 19.42
CA GLY A 122 -6.93 -1.63 20.01
C GLY A 122 -5.45 -1.59 19.61
N VAL A 123 -4.74 -2.73 19.71
CA VAL A 123 -3.33 -2.83 19.30
C VAL A 123 -3.15 -2.62 17.80
N LEU A 124 -4.08 -3.12 16.97
CA LEU A 124 -4.07 -2.89 15.52
C LEU A 124 -4.23 -1.41 15.17
N VAL A 125 -5.11 -0.69 15.85
CA VAL A 125 -5.28 0.76 15.67
C VAL A 125 -4.04 1.53 16.12
N MET A 126 -3.42 1.15 17.25
CA MET A 126 -2.15 1.76 17.66
C MET A 126 -1.02 1.51 16.67
N SER A 127 -1.07 0.39 15.93
CA SER A 127 -0.10 0.06 14.89
C SER A 127 -0.16 1.02 13.69
N ILE A 128 -1.21 1.84 13.54
CA ILE A 128 -1.31 2.89 12.51
C ILE A 128 -0.18 3.92 12.63
N VAL A 129 0.49 4.01 13.79
CA VAL A 129 1.71 4.82 13.99
C VAL A 129 2.82 4.56 12.96
N GLY A 130 2.82 3.38 12.31
CA GLY A 130 3.71 3.11 11.18
C GLY A 130 3.56 4.10 10.03
N GLY A 131 2.37 4.67 9.84
CA GLY A 131 2.08 5.76 8.91
C GLY A 131 2.74 7.10 9.24
N ALA A 132 3.26 7.29 10.45
CA ALA A 132 4.07 8.45 10.79
C ALA A 132 5.57 8.14 10.70
N LEU A 133 5.97 6.91 11.07
CA LEU A 133 7.38 6.54 11.12
C LEU A 133 7.97 6.17 9.75
N ILE A 134 7.29 5.31 8.99
CA ILE A 134 7.81 4.84 7.69
C ILE A 134 7.94 5.96 6.67
N PRO A 135 7.01 6.94 6.55
CA PRO A 135 7.19 8.04 5.62
C PRO A 135 8.40 8.92 5.94
N VAL A 136 8.73 9.10 7.22
CA VAL A 136 9.96 9.82 7.61
C VAL A 136 11.20 9.06 7.16
N VAL A 137 11.21 7.73 7.32
CA VAL A 137 12.31 6.89 6.83
C VAL A 137 12.38 6.92 5.30
N MET A 138 11.24 6.84 4.60
CA MET A 138 11.18 6.94 3.14
C MET A 138 11.66 8.30 2.63
N GLY A 139 11.30 9.39 3.31
CA GLY A 139 11.81 10.73 3.01
C GLY A 139 13.31 10.80 3.16
N ALA A 140 13.86 10.30 4.29
CA ALA A 140 15.30 10.23 4.50
C ALA A 140 16.02 9.37 3.45
N LEU A 141 15.42 8.26 3.00
CA LEU A 141 15.95 7.44 1.91
C LEU A 141 15.90 8.16 0.55
N ALA A 142 14.84 8.93 0.30
CA ALA A 142 14.70 9.73 -0.90
C ALA A 142 15.75 10.83 -0.97
N ASP A 143 15.99 11.52 0.15
CA ASP A 143 16.98 12.58 0.29
C ASP A 143 18.43 12.05 0.19
N ALA A 144 18.70 10.87 0.77
CA ALA A 144 20.04 10.30 0.78
C ALA A 144 20.43 9.67 -0.56
N TRP A 145 19.53 8.89 -1.18
CA TRP A 145 19.84 8.10 -2.38
C TRP A 145 18.99 8.51 -3.58
N SER A 146 17.68 8.22 -3.56
CA SER A 146 16.73 8.64 -4.59
C SER A 146 15.31 8.17 -4.25
N TYR A 147 14.31 8.82 -4.85
CA TYR A 147 12.92 8.37 -4.77
C TYR A 147 12.70 6.94 -5.28
N ARG A 148 13.53 6.45 -6.22
CA ARG A 148 13.47 5.06 -6.71
C ARG A 148 13.72 4.07 -5.57
N VAL A 149 14.72 4.34 -4.74
CA VAL A 149 15.07 3.50 -3.59
C VAL A 149 13.98 3.59 -2.53
N ALA A 150 13.47 4.80 -2.25
CA ALA A 150 12.38 4.98 -1.31
C ALA A 150 11.13 4.17 -1.74
N LEU A 151 10.74 4.24 -3.01
CA LEU A 151 9.64 3.43 -3.55
C LEU A 151 9.96 1.92 -3.59
N ALA A 152 11.19 1.52 -3.89
CA ALA A 152 11.57 0.11 -3.84
C ALA A 152 11.42 -0.49 -2.42
N SER A 153 11.66 0.32 -1.37
CA SER A 153 11.51 -0.12 0.02
C SER A 153 10.07 -0.54 0.35
N THR A 154 9.05 0.05 -0.30
CA THR A 154 7.65 -0.36 -0.11
C THR A 154 7.35 -1.72 -0.72
N GLY A 155 8.15 -2.17 -1.70
CA GLY A 155 8.08 -3.53 -2.22
C GLY A 155 8.35 -4.58 -1.13
N VAL A 156 9.27 -4.31 -0.20
CA VAL A 156 9.55 -5.19 0.94
C VAL A 156 8.36 -5.23 1.92
N ALA A 157 7.74 -4.07 2.14
CA ALA A 157 6.53 -3.97 2.96
C ALA A 157 5.38 -4.80 2.35
N TYR A 158 5.17 -4.70 1.04
CA TYR A 158 4.18 -5.51 0.34
C TYR A 158 4.52 -6.99 0.30
N ALA A 159 5.80 -7.36 0.20
CA ALA A 159 6.21 -8.77 0.28
C ALA A 159 5.86 -9.38 1.65
N TYR A 160 6.04 -8.62 2.74
CA TYR A 160 5.60 -9.05 4.07
C TYR A 160 4.06 -9.21 4.14
N ILE A 161 3.30 -8.31 3.53
CA ILE A 161 1.83 -8.39 3.49
C ILE A 161 1.35 -9.59 2.66
N ALA A 162 2.01 -9.86 1.53
CA ALA A 162 1.72 -11.03 0.71
C ALA A 162 1.98 -12.33 1.48
N TRP A 163 3.10 -12.40 2.21
CA TRP A 163 3.41 -13.52 3.10
C TRP A 163 2.37 -13.68 4.22
N PHE A 164 1.95 -12.58 4.85
CA PHE A 164 0.92 -12.59 5.89
C PHE A 164 -0.42 -13.11 5.35
N GLY A 165 -0.86 -12.62 4.19
CA GLY A 165 -2.09 -13.09 3.55
C GLY A 165 -2.03 -14.57 3.15
N TRP A 166 -0.88 -15.03 2.70
CA TRP A 166 -0.67 -16.44 2.36
C TRP A 166 -0.66 -17.34 3.60
N ALA A 167 -0.01 -16.89 4.69
CA ALA A 167 0.04 -17.63 5.95
C ALA A 167 -1.36 -17.82 6.55
N CYS A 168 -2.13 -16.74 6.72
CA CYS A 168 -3.50 -16.82 7.24
C CYS A 168 -4.43 -17.60 6.30
N GLY A 169 -4.26 -17.46 4.98
CA GLY A 169 -5.07 -18.20 4.00
C GLY A 169 -4.83 -19.72 3.96
N ARG A 170 -3.80 -20.24 4.66
CA ARG A 170 -3.57 -21.68 4.86
C ARG A 170 -4.26 -22.24 6.09
N GLU A 171 -4.61 -21.39 7.05
CA GLU A 171 -5.30 -21.81 8.28
C GLU A 171 -6.81 -22.00 8.02
N ASP A 172 -7.35 -21.34 6.99
CA ASP A 172 -8.75 -21.44 6.54
C ASP A 172 -9.03 -22.61 5.55
N ALA A 173 -8.01 -23.35 5.10
CA ALA A 173 -8.09 -24.33 3.99
C ALA A 173 -7.84 -25.77 4.45
#